data_AF-A0A6G1MIW2-F1
#
_entry.id   AF-A0A6G1MIW2-F1
#
_cell.length_a   1.000
_cell.length_b   1.000
_cell.length_c   1.000
_cell.angle_alpha   90.00
_cell.angle_beta   90.00
_cell.angle_gamma   90.00
#
_symmetry.space_group_name_H-M   'P 1'
#
loop_
_entity.id
_entity.type
_entity.pdbx_description
1 polymer ?
#
loop_
_entity_poly.entity_id
_entity_poly.type
_entity_poly.pdbx_seq_one_letter_code
_entity_poly.pdbx_strand_id
1 'polypeptide(L)'
;MVFLFRSGTFREKALLVFKATRTHARNLGTFVFLYKISMLILRHLNKTESQYDSFISGLIGGYTVFGRGGNSSVNQQICLYVAARVILGVAKLSTTPGYQLSPVPEVWREGINNNAWPAFASFSWAFVMYLFRWHPEVIQPSLRSSMTYLYVNSERWDGLKNLLWHNV
;
A
#
# COMPACT_ATOMS: atom_id res chain seq x y z
N MET A 1 5.04 5.08 13.24
CA MET A 1 5.88 3.88 13.54
C MET A 1 7.29 4.24 14.01
N VAL A 2 8.06 5.04 13.28
CA VAL A 2 9.48 5.31 13.64
C VAL A 2 9.65 5.91 15.04
N PHE A 3 8.80 6.86 15.44
CA PHE A 3 8.91 7.45 16.78
C PHE A 3 8.49 6.49 17.91
N LEU A 4 7.53 5.60 17.63
CA LEU A 4 6.88 4.72 18.62
C LEU A 4 7.59 3.36 18.78
N PHE A 5 8.18 2.83 17.70
CA PHE A 5 8.69 1.45 17.65
C PHE A 5 10.19 1.33 17.37
N ARG A 6 10.89 2.44 17.07
CA ARG A 6 12.36 2.42 16.97
C ARG A 6 12.97 3.07 18.21
N SER A 7 13.92 2.35 18.81
CA SER A 7 14.85 2.87 19.80
C SER A 7 15.90 3.77 19.11
N GLY A 8 16.29 4.86 19.77
CA GLY A 8 17.24 5.84 19.25
C GLY A 8 16.94 7.27 19.71
N THR A 9 17.90 8.16 19.48
CA THR A 9 17.79 9.59 19.82
C THR A 9 16.77 10.30 18.93
N PHE A 10 16.24 11.42 19.41
CA PHE A 10 15.32 12.28 18.63
C PHE A 10 15.91 12.68 17.27
N ARG A 11 17.23 12.94 17.23
CA ARG A 11 17.96 13.32 16.00
C ARG A 11 17.97 12.18 14.98
N GLU A 12 18.26 10.95 15.42
CA GLU A 12 18.27 9.77 14.55
C GLU A 12 16.87 9.47 13.99
N LYS A 13 15.83 9.60 14.82
CA LYS A 13 14.43 9.45 14.40
C LYS A 13 14.05 10.49 13.35
N ALA A 14 14.38 11.76 13.56
CA ALA A 14 14.11 12.84 12.62
C ALA A 14 14.87 12.64 11.28
N LEU A 15 16.16 12.28 11.34
CA LEU A 15 16.96 11.96 10.15
C LEU A 15 16.38 10.78 9.38
N LEU A 16 15.88 9.76 10.07
CA LEU A 16 15.30 8.59 9.43
C LEU A 16 14.01 8.92 8.68
N VAL A 17 13.14 9.71 9.32
CA VAL A 17 11.91 10.22 8.69
C VAL A 17 12.25 11.08 7.48
N PHE A 18 13.23 11.98 7.60
CA PHE A 18 13.67 12.81 6.50
C PHE A 18 14.23 11.97 5.33
N LYS A 19 15.08 10.98 5.62
CA LYS A 19 15.64 10.08 4.60
C LYS A 19 14.54 9.28 3.90
N ALA A 20 13.60 8.69 4.64
CA ALA A 20 12.48 7.96 4.09
C ALA A 20 11.59 8.86 3.20
N THR A 21 11.31 10.08 3.66
CA THR A 21 10.54 11.08 2.90
C THR A 21 11.26 11.49 1.63
N ARG A 22 12.56 11.76 1.70
CA ARG A 22 13.38 12.12 0.53
C ARG A 22 13.43 10.98 -0.49
N THR A 23 13.60 9.74 -0.03
CA THR A 23 13.54 8.56 -0.91
C THR A 23 12.16 8.43 -1.57
N HIS A 24 11.09 8.58 -0.80
CA HIS A 24 9.72 8.53 -1.32
C HIS A 24 9.48 9.60 -2.40
N ALA A 25 9.79 10.86 -2.10
CA ALA A 25 9.62 11.98 -3.00
C ALA A 25 10.46 11.84 -4.28
N ARG A 26 11.73 11.40 -4.15
CA ARG A 26 12.62 11.19 -5.29
C ARG A 26 12.10 10.08 -6.20
N ASN A 27 11.67 8.95 -5.64
CA ASN A 27 11.15 7.84 -6.44
C ASN A 27 9.87 8.26 -7.18
N LEU A 28 8.95 8.96 -6.52
CA LEU A 28 7.73 9.45 -7.16
C LEU A 28 8.04 10.47 -8.27
N GLY A 29 8.96 11.40 -8.02
CA GLY A 29 9.40 12.38 -9.02
C GLY A 29 10.03 11.72 -10.24
N THR A 30 10.92 10.73 -10.03
CA THR A 30 11.53 9.97 -11.13
C THR A 30 10.49 9.16 -11.91
N PHE A 31 9.50 8.57 -11.24
CA PHE A 31 8.40 7.87 -11.91
C PHE A 31 7.61 8.80 -12.82
N VAL A 32 7.16 9.97 -12.32
CA VAL A 32 6.40 10.93 -13.13
C VAL A 32 7.22 11.44 -14.31
N PHE A 33 8.51 11.71 -14.10
CA PHE A 33 9.41 12.13 -15.15
C PHE A 33 9.54 11.09 -16.26
N LEU A 34 9.82 9.82 -15.91
CA LEU A 34 9.92 8.73 -16.88
C LEU A 34 8.59 8.48 -17.58
N TYR A 35 7.48 8.46 -16.84
CA TYR A 35 6.14 8.32 -17.40
C TYR A 35 5.87 9.37 -18.47
N LYS A 36 6.15 10.65 -18.18
CA LYS A 36 5.90 11.73 -19.15
C LYS A 36 6.82 11.65 -20.36
N ILE A 37 8.09 11.27 -20.17
CA ILE A 37 9.02 11.05 -21.30
C ILE A 37 8.53 9.91 -22.19
N SER A 38 8.14 8.77 -21.60
CA SER A 38 7.59 7.64 -22.34
C SER A 38 6.33 8.02 -23.11
N MET A 39 5.42 8.77 -22.48
CA MET A 39 4.21 9.29 -23.14
C MET A 39 4.54 10.23 -24.31
N LEU A 40 5.52 11.12 -24.14
CA LEU A 40 5.95 12.03 -25.22
C LEU A 40 6.55 11.26 -26.40
N ILE A 41 7.38 10.25 -26.13
CA ILE A 41 7.96 9.39 -27.16
C ILE A 41 6.86 8.63 -27.90
N LEU A 42 5.95 7.98 -27.18
CA LEU A 42 4.84 7.22 -27.79
C LEU A 42 3.93 8.12 -28.63
N ARG A 43 3.61 9.32 -28.15
CA ARG A 43 2.84 10.31 -28.92
C ARG A 43 3.54 10.73 -30.20
N HIS A 44 4.87 10.88 -30.16
CA HIS A 44 5.65 11.25 -31.35
C HIS A 44 5.69 10.11 -32.39
N LEU A 45 5.65 8.85 -31.94
CA LEU A 45 5.63 7.68 -32.82
C LEU A 45 4.23 7.38 -33.39
N ASN A 46 3.18 7.44 -32.57
CA ASN A 46 1.82 7.04 -32.96
C ASN A 46 0.99 8.16 -33.61
N LYS A 47 1.46 9.43 -33.61
CA LYS A 47 0.77 10.65 -34.11
C LYS A 47 -0.59 10.98 -33.47
N THR A 48 -1.27 10.00 -32.88
CA THR A 48 -2.55 10.07 -32.16
C THR A 48 -2.38 9.40 -30.79
N GLU A 49 -3.09 9.88 -29.77
CA GLU A 49 -3.02 9.33 -28.41
C GLU A 49 -3.78 8.01 -28.35
N SER A 50 -3.06 6.91 -28.10
CA SER A 50 -3.66 5.59 -27.95
C SER A 50 -4.03 5.33 -26.49
N GLN A 51 -5.17 4.66 -26.27
CA GLN A 51 -5.65 4.28 -24.94
C GLN A 51 -4.60 3.47 -24.13
N TYR A 52 -3.70 2.77 -24.81
CA TYR A 52 -2.68 1.94 -24.20
C TYR A 52 -1.36 2.67 -23.90
N ASP A 53 -1.15 3.89 -24.41
CA ASP A 53 0.11 4.62 -24.23
C ASP A 53 0.37 4.90 -22.75
N SER A 54 -0.69 5.24 -22.00
CA SER A 54 -0.63 5.45 -20.56
C SER A 54 -0.31 4.17 -19.79
N PHE A 55 -0.83 3.02 -20.26
CA PHE A 55 -0.54 1.72 -19.64
C PHE A 55 0.92 1.32 -19.84
N ILE A 56 1.41 1.43 -21.07
CA ILE A 56 2.80 1.08 -21.43
C ILE A 56 3.78 2.02 -20.72
N SER A 57 3.52 3.32 -20.71
CA SER A 57 4.36 4.30 -20.00
C SER A 57 4.38 4.06 -18.49
N GLY A 58 3.23 3.69 -17.91
CA GLY A 58 3.13 3.28 -16.52
C GLY A 58 3.94 2.02 -16.21
N LEU A 59 3.93 1.02 -17.09
CA LEU A 59 4.69 -0.23 -16.95
C LEU A 59 6.20 0.05 -16.97
N ILE A 60 6.67 0.85 -17.93
CA ILE A 60 8.09 1.23 -18.05
C ILE A 60 8.55 1.99 -16.80
N GLY A 61 7.82 3.04 -16.42
CA GLY A 61 8.15 3.84 -15.23
C GLY A 61 8.10 3.00 -13.95
N GLY A 62 7.11 2.13 -13.82
CA GLY A 62 6.91 1.30 -12.65
C GLY A 62 8.03 0.28 -12.45
N TYR A 63 8.40 -0.43 -13.53
CA TYR A 63 9.47 -1.41 -13.49
C TYR A 63 10.84 -0.77 -13.22
N THR A 64 11.12 0.38 -13.84
CA THR A 64 12.42 1.06 -13.68
C THR A 64 12.60 1.66 -12.30
N VAL A 65 11.58 2.32 -11.75
CA VAL A 65 11.68 3.04 -10.46
C VAL A 65 11.45 2.12 -9.27
N PHE A 66 10.40 1.31 -9.31
CA PHE A 66 9.99 0.48 -8.17
C PHE A 66 10.50 -0.96 -8.26
N GLY A 67 10.69 -1.50 -9.48
CA GLY A 67 11.21 -2.86 -9.69
C GLY A 67 12.73 -2.96 -9.58
N ARG A 68 13.47 -2.13 -10.34
CA ARG A 68 14.96 -2.12 -10.31
C ARG A 68 15.54 -1.28 -9.17
N GLY A 69 14.84 -0.23 -8.73
CA GLY A 69 15.32 0.78 -7.79
C GLY A 69 15.37 0.36 -6.31
N GLY A 70 15.01 -0.88 -5.98
CA GLY A 70 15.31 -1.49 -4.69
C GLY A 70 14.09 -1.84 -3.83
N ASN A 71 14.22 -2.98 -3.15
CA ASN A 71 13.31 -3.55 -2.15
C ASN A 71 13.22 -2.71 -0.85
N SER A 72 13.17 -1.38 -0.98
CA SER A 72 12.91 -0.52 0.16
C SER A 72 11.49 -0.80 0.67
N SER A 73 11.33 -0.92 1.99
CA SER A 73 10.02 -1.05 2.64
C SER A 73 9.04 0.07 2.22
N VAL A 74 9.57 1.26 1.89
CA VAL A 74 8.78 2.38 1.36
C VAL A 74 8.23 2.08 -0.03
N ASN A 75 9.05 1.51 -0.93
CA ASN A 75 8.62 1.15 -2.28
C ASN A 75 7.57 0.03 -2.23
N GLN A 76 7.80 -0.99 -1.40
CA GLN A 76 6.83 -2.07 -1.19
C GLN A 76 5.49 -1.53 -0.69
N GLN A 77 5.50 -0.59 0.28
CA GLN A 77 4.28 0.04 0.77
C GLN A 77 3.52 0.78 -0.34
N ILE A 78 4.22 1.55 -1.17
CA ILE A 78 3.61 2.26 -2.30
C ILE A 78 3.00 1.27 -3.29
N CYS A 79 3.75 0.25 -3.71
CA CYS A 79 3.29 -0.74 -4.68
C CYS A 79 2.06 -1.50 -4.17
N LEU A 80 2.09 -1.98 -2.92
CA LEU A 80 0.96 -2.69 -2.31
C LEU A 80 -0.26 -1.77 -2.16
N TYR A 81 -0.06 -0.50 -1.79
CA TYR A 81 -1.14 0.47 -1.71
C TYR A 81 -1.79 0.73 -3.07
N VAL A 82 -0.98 1.00 -4.10
CA VAL A 82 -1.47 1.23 -5.47
C VAL A 82 -2.18 -0.02 -5.99
N ALA A 83 -1.61 -1.21 -5.80
CA ALA A 83 -2.25 -2.47 -6.20
C ALA A 83 -3.63 -2.65 -5.54
N ALA A 84 -3.73 -2.47 -4.23
CA ALA A 84 -5.00 -2.57 -3.51
C ALA A 84 -6.03 -1.54 -4.03
N ARG A 85 -5.60 -0.30 -4.29
CA ARG A 85 -6.47 0.75 -4.83
C ARG A 85 -6.92 0.47 -6.26
N VAL A 86 -6.05 -0.08 -7.09
CA VAL A 86 -6.38 -0.45 -8.48
C VAL A 86 -7.35 -1.62 -8.48
N ILE A 87 -7.11 -2.68 -7.69
CA ILE A 87 -8.04 -3.81 -7.57
C ILE A 87 -9.42 -3.33 -7.09
N LEU A 88 -9.46 -2.46 -6.09
CA LEU A 88 -10.72 -1.86 -5.63
C LEU A 88 -11.38 -1.00 -6.72
N GLY A 89 -10.60 -0.26 -7.51
CA GLY A 89 -11.11 0.51 -8.65
C GLY A 89 -11.71 -0.38 -9.74
N VAL A 90 -11.04 -1.51 -10.05
CA VAL A 90 -11.54 -2.53 -10.98
C VAL A 90 -12.83 -3.17 -10.45
N ALA A 91 -12.89 -3.49 -9.15
CA ALA A 91 -14.10 -4.00 -8.51
C ALA A 91 -15.26 -2.98 -8.49
N LYS A 92 -14.96 -1.69 -8.43
CA LYS A 92 -15.97 -0.64 -8.60
C LYS A 92 -16.45 -0.55 -10.04
N LEU A 93 -15.53 -0.57 -11.01
CA LEU A 93 -15.88 -0.59 -12.43
C LEU A 93 -16.77 -1.78 -12.80
N SER A 94 -16.54 -2.95 -12.20
CA SER A 94 -17.37 -4.14 -12.43
C SER A 94 -18.78 -4.01 -11.87
N THR A 95 -19.02 -3.09 -10.93
CA THR A 95 -20.34 -2.81 -10.33
C THR A 95 -20.95 -1.49 -10.80
N THR A 96 -20.29 -0.72 -11.66
CA THR A 96 -20.83 0.54 -12.21
C THR A 96 -21.96 0.29 -13.22
N PRO A 97 -23.12 0.94 -13.09
CA PRO A 97 -24.21 0.82 -14.06
C PRO A 97 -23.80 1.40 -15.43
N GLY A 98 -24.14 0.70 -16.51
CA GLY A 98 -23.86 1.15 -17.89
C GLY A 98 -22.44 0.87 -18.40
N TYR A 99 -21.56 0.27 -17.58
CA TYR A 99 -20.27 -0.21 -18.08
C TYR A 99 -20.46 -1.50 -18.88
N GLN A 100 -20.10 -1.48 -20.17
CA GLN A 100 -20.35 -2.57 -21.14
C GLN A 100 -19.75 -3.93 -20.73
N LEU A 101 -18.75 -3.93 -19.85
CA LEU A 101 -18.09 -5.13 -19.32
C LEU A 101 -18.46 -5.45 -17.86
N SER A 102 -19.51 -4.84 -17.29
CA SER A 102 -19.98 -5.18 -15.93
C SER A 102 -20.52 -6.62 -15.90
N PRO A 103 -19.86 -7.57 -15.21
CA PRO A 103 -20.30 -8.96 -15.16
C PRO A 103 -21.40 -9.19 -14.10
N VAL A 104 -21.72 -8.16 -13.31
CA VAL A 104 -22.62 -8.27 -12.16
C VAL A 104 -24.05 -7.92 -12.59
N PRO A 105 -25.02 -8.82 -12.40
CA PRO A 105 -26.42 -8.53 -12.67
C PRO A 105 -26.93 -7.39 -11.78
N GLU A 106 -27.81 -6.55 -12.33
CA GLU A 106 -28.30 -5.34 -11.69
C GLU A 106 -28.95 -5.59 -10.31
N VAL A 107 -29.64 -6.73 -10.16
CA VAL A 107 -30.30 -7.17 -8.92
C VAL A 107 -29.33 -7.33 -7.75
N TRP A 108 -28.09 -7.78 -8.01
CA TRP A 108 -27.09 -8.03 -6.96
C TRP A 108 -26.21 -6.81 -6.68
N ARG A 109 -26.25 -5.79 -7.54
CA ARG A 109 -25.35 -4.64 -7.52
C ARG A 109 -25.54 -3.78 -6.27
N GLU A 110 -26.79 -3.55 -5.86
CA GLU A 110 -27.11 -2.75 -4.67
C GLU A 110 -26.66 -3.44 -3.39
N GLY A 111 -26.95 -4.74 -3.24
CA GLY A 111 -26.50 -5.54 -2.10
C GLY A 111 -24.97 -5.64 -2.01
N ILE A 112 -24.29 -5.80 -3.15
CA ILE A 112 -22.82 -5.82 -3.20
C ILE A 112 -22.26 -4.45 -2.81
N ASN A 113 -22.77 -3.34 -3.35
CA ASN A 113 -22.25 -2.01 -3.00
C ASN A 113 -22.44 -1.68 -1.51
N ASN A 114 -23.55 -2.09 -0.92
CA ASN A 114 -23.85 -1.82 0.49
C ASN A 114 -22.98 -2.67 1.44
N ASN A 115 -22.70 -3.93 1.09
CA ASN A 115 -22.04 -4.87 2.00
C ASN A 115 -20.58 -5.21 1.64
N ALA A 116 -20.08 -4.80 0.48
CA ALA A 116 -18.72 -5.12 0.04
C ALA A 116 -17.66 -4.58 0.98
N TRP A 117 -17.82 -3.35 1.47
CA TRP A 117 -16.82 -2.73 2.36
C TRP A 117 -16.76 -3.41 3.74
N PRO A 118 -17.88 -3.60 4.47
CA PRO A 118 -17.88 -4.38 5.70
C PRO A 118 -17.30 -5.79 5.53
N ALA A 119 -17.73 -6.51 4.49
CA ALA A 119 -17.24 -7.87 4.23
C ALA A 119 -15.73 -7.89 3.98
N PHE A 120 -15.23 -7.00 3.12
CA PHE A 120 -13.79 -6.87 2.85
C PHE A 120 -12.99 -6.53 4.12
N ALA A 121 -13.48 -5.60 4.93
CA ALA A 121 -12.84 -5.22 6.19
C ALA A 121 -12.79 -6.39 7.18
N SER A 122 -13.91 -7.07 7.40
CA SER A 122 -13.99 -8.23 8.30
C SER A 122 -13.04 -9.35 7.86
N PHE A 123 -13.04 -9.72 6.58
CA PHE A 123 -12.14 -10.76 6.07
C PHE A 123 -10.67 -10.36 6.18
N SER A 124 -10.32 -9.11 5.82
CA SER A 124 -8.94 -8.63 5.89
C SER A 124 -8.39 -8.72 7.31
N TRP A 125 -9.18 -8.32 8.31
CA TRP A 125 -8.79 -8.42 9.72
C TRP A 125 -8.73 -9.86 10.22
N ALA A 126 -9.70 -10.70 9.86
CA ALA A 126 -9.67 -12.12 10.22
C ALA A 126 -8.39 -12.80 9.73
N PHE A 127 -8.00 -12.56 8.47
CA PHE A 127 -6.76 -13.09 7.91
C PHE A 127 -5.51 -12.54 8.61
N VAL A 128 -5.43 -11.23 8.85
CA VAL A 128 -4.28 -10.62 9.53
C VAL A 128 -4.12 -11.20 10.94
N MET A 129 -5.21 -11.35 11.69
CA MET A 129 -5.16 -11.92 13.05
C MET A 129 -4.76 -13.39 13.03
N TYR A 130 -5.31 -14.18 12.09
CA TYR A 130 -4.95 -15.59 11.93
C TYR A 130 -3.48 -15.76 11.57
N LEU A 131 -2.99 -15.03 10.57
CA LEU A 131 -1.59 -15.07 10.16
C LEU A 131 -0.67 -14.58 11.28
N PHE A 132 -1.07 -13.57 12.05
CA PHE A 132 -0.24 -13.08 13.15
C PHE A 132 -0.06 -14.13 14.24
N ARG A 133 -1.11 -14.92 14.51
CA ARG A 133 -1.08 -15.96 15.54
C ARG A 133 -0.26 -17.18 15.14
N TRP A 134 -0.39 -17.65 13.89
CA TRP A 134 0.17 -18.93 13.44
C TRP A 134 1.41 -18.80 12.55
N HIS A 135 1.53 -17.72 11.79
CA HIS A 135 2.60 -17.48 10.82
C HIS A 135 3.08 -16.01 10.85
N PRO A 136 3.52 -15.48 12.00
CA PRO A 136 3.91 -14.08 12.09
C PRO A 136 4.96 -13.72 11.04
N GLU A 137 5.86 -14.65 10.69
CA GLU A 137 6.95 -14.54 9.71
C GLU A 137 6.54 -14.08 8.31
N VAL A 138 5.29 -14.32 7.89
CA VAL A 138 4.81 -13.88 6.56
C VAL A 138 4.27 -12.45 6.57
N ILE A 139 3.92 -11.91 7.75
CA ILE A 139 3.39 -10.55 7.87
C ILE A 139 4.50 -9.54 7.63
N GLN A 140 4.15 -8.47 6.90
CA GLN A 140 5.05 -7.34 6.64
C GLN A 140 5.67 -6.83 7.96
N PRO A 141 7.01 -6.63 8.03
CA PRO A 141 7.70 -6.42 9.31
C PRO A 141 7.18 -5.26 10.15
N SER A 142 6.69 -4.17 9.52
CA SER A 142 6.18 -3.02 10.26
C SER A 142 4.81 -3.27 10.89
N LEU A 143 3.95 -4.05 10.22
CA LEU A 143 2.68 -4.50 10.79
C LEU A 143 2.93 -5.49 11.94
N ARG A 144 3.84 -6.45 11.75
CA ARG A 144 4.23 -7.39 12.81
C ARG A 144 4.73 -6.66 14.06
N SER A 145 5.66 -5.72 13.91
CA SER A 145 6.19 -4.93 15.04
C SER A 145 5.08 -4.19 15.79
N SER A 146 4.11 -3.62 15.07
CA SER A 146 2.97 -2.93 15.69
C SER A 146 2.07 -3.91 16.46
N MET A 147 1.77 -5.06 15.87
CA MET A 147 0.92 -6.08 16.51
C MET A 147 1.62 -6.73 17.71
N THR A 148 2.92 -7.03 17.64
CA THR A 148 3.68 -7.54 18.79
C THR A 148 3.67 -6.55 19.95
N TYR A 149 3.89 -5.26 19.69
CA TYR A 149 3.80 -4.24 20.72
C TYR A 149 2.40 -4.15 21.37
N LEU A 150 1.36 -4.20 20.54
CA LEU A 150 -0.02 -4.02 21.00
C LEU A 150 -0.66 -5.26 21.64
N TYR A 151 -0.28 -6.47 21.24
CA TYR A 151 -0.94 -7.71 21.66
C TYR A 151 -0.07 -8.64 22.49
N VAL A 152 1.26 -8.63 22.31
CA VAL A 152 2.18 -9.54 23.02
C VAL A 152 2.87 -8.82 24.16
N ASN A 153 3.40 -7.62 23.90
CA ASN A 153 4.07 -6.84 24.94
C ASN A 153 3.05 -6.29 25.97
N SER A 154 1.79 -6.14 25.57
CA SER A 154 0.68 -5.82 26.47
C SER A 154 0.25 -6.95 27.40
N GLU A 155 0.83 -8.15 27.30
CA GLU A 155 0.52 -9.27 28.21
C GLU A 155 1.49 -9.31 29.41
N ARG A 156 2.61 -8.56 29.37
CA ARG A 156 3.65 -8.58 30.39
C ARG A 156 3.71 -7.22 31.11
N TRP A 157 3.38 -7.19 32.39
CA TRP A 157 3.29 -5.95 33.18
C TRP A 157 4.22 -6.03 34.38
N ASP A 158 5.32 -5.30 34.35
CA ASP A 158 6.25 -5.19 35.48
C ASP A 158 5.99 -3.92 36.32
N GLY A 159 5.02 -3.05 35.95
CA GLY A 159 4.61 -1.88 36.74
C GLY A 159 3.65 -0.89 36.05
N LEU A 160 3.21 0.15 36.78
CA LEU A 160 2.24 1.18 36.34
C LEU A 160 2.69 1.99 35.11
N LYS A 161 4.01 2.05 34.86
CA LYS A 161 4.59 2.77 33.72
C LYS A 161 4.48 1.98 32.40
N ASN A 162 4.66 0.66 32.47
CA ASN A 162 4.24 -0.26 31.40
C ASN A 162 2.72 -0.21 31.25
N LEU A 163 1.98 0.05 32.35
CA LEU A 163 0.52 0.01 32.31
C LEU A 163 -0.15 1.14 31.54
N LEU A 164 0.31 2.37 31.73
CA LEU A 164 -0.39 3.57 31.26
C LEU A 164 0.35 4.35 30.16
N TRP A 165 1.63 4.06 29.89
CA TRP A 165 2.44 4.92 29.03
C TRP A 165 3.13 4.18 27.88
N HIS A 166 4.06 3.27 28.16
CA HIS A 166 4.83 2.59 27.12
C HIS A 166 5.33 1.26 27.62
N ASN A 167 5.00 0.18 26.90
CA ASN A 167 5.59 -1.12 27.15
C ASN A 167 7.02 -1.13 26.63
N VAL A 168 7.96 -1.44 27.52
CA VAL A 168 9.36 -1.69 27.20
C VAL A 168 9.50 -2.99 26.41
#